data_AF-A0A915Q4H5-F1
#
_entry.id   AF-A0A915Q4H5-F1
#
_cell.length_a   1.000
_cell.length_b   1.000
_cell.length_c   1.000
_cell.angle_alpha   90.00
_cell.angle_beta   90.00
_cell.angle_gamma   90.00
#
_symmetry.space_group_name_H-M   'P 1'
#
loop_
_entity.id
_entity.type
_entity.pdbx_description
1 polymer ?
#
loop_
_entity_poly.entity_id
_entity_poly.type
_entity_poly.pdbx_seq_one_letter_code
_entity_poly.pdbx_strand_id
1 'polypeptide(L)'
;MANGSNQQQLEAEVRICCVIQIRMWPIENKVPLSTSGLIDIIKMARSWRKRAPERPETKPTIVMSHSFENHISSNGVNRCGIYIAANVCIDQMDMDHEVDVFHAVKLIRMNRPQLVDRDEYKYLYDLMLHWYMTNPDYRIFDQKEESRELISQNNSFRNLIRSNNPISLDANHIT
;
A
#
# COMPACT_ATOMS: atom_id res chain seq x y z
N MET A 1 25.38 -3.49 57.67
CA MET A 1 24.15 -4.26 57.37
C MET A 1 23.22 -3.34 56.63
N ALA A 2 22.67 -3.82 55.53
CA ALA A 2 21.95 -3.09 54.50
C ALA A 2 20.60 -2.52 54.99
N ASN A 3 20.13 -1.43 54.37
CA ASN A 3 18.79 -1.32 53.76
C ASN A 3 18.55 0.11 53.27
N GLY A 4 19.06 0.42 52.08
CA GLY A 4 18.53 1.49 51.23
C GLY A 4 17.54 0.87 50.27
N SER A 5 16.26 0.88 50.62
CA SER A 5 15.17 0.43 49.76
C SER A 5 15.01 1.43 48.60
N ASN A 6 15.66 1.14 47.47
CA ASN A 6 15.40 1.77 46.18
C ASN A 6 13.97 1.41 45.73
N GLN A 7 12.99 2.22 46.14
CA GLN A 7 11.70 2.29 45.45
C GLN A 7 11.93 3.06 44.14
N GLN A 8 12.29 2.33 43.08
CA GLN A 8 12.12 2.84 41.72
C GLN A 8 10.62 2.97 41.48
N GLN A 9 10.13 4.20 41.63
CA GLN A 9 8.80 4.59 41.23
C GLN A 9 8.73 4.42 39.70
N LEU A 10 8.07 3.34 39.24
CA LEU A 10 7.73 3.15 37.85
C LEU A 10 6.76 4.26 37.45
N GLU A 11 7.29 5.33 36.87
CA GLU A 11 6.50 6.40 36.27
C GLU A 11 5.74 5.79 35.07
N ALA A 12 4.44 5.55 35.27
CA ALA A 12 3.60 4.96 34.23
C ALA A 12 3.33 6.01 33.15
N GLU A 13 3.99 5.88 31.99
CA GLU A 13 3.73 6.71 30.83
C GLU A 13 2.29 6.50 30.34
N VAL A 14 1.45 7.54 30.43
CA VAL A 14 0.07 7.50 29.94
C VAL A 14 0.08 7.65 28.43
N ARG A 15 -0.51 6.68 27.70
CA ARG A 15 -0.62 6.73 26.24
C ARG A 15 -2.08 6.68 25.80
N ILE A 16 -2.42 7.50 24.81
CA ILE A 16 -3.73 7.47 24.18
C ILE A 16 -3.71 6.44 23.04
N CYS A 17 -4.55 5.41 23.17
CA CYS A 17 -4.73 4.38 22.15
C CYS A 17 -6.09 4.53 21.47
N CYS A 18 -6.15 4.37 20.16
CA CYS A 18 -7.41 4.24 19.42
C CYS A 18 -7.58 2.78 19.00
N VAL A 19 -8.72 2.19 19.38
CA VAL A 19 -9.10 0.84 18.96
C VAL A 19 -10.14 0.95 17.86
N ILE A 20 -9.85 0.35 16.71
CA ILE A 20 -10.77 0.30 15.56
C ILE A 20 -11.12 -1.17 15.33
N GLN A 21 -12.41 -1.49 15.33
CA GLN A 21 -12.91 -2.86 15.22
C GLN A 21 -13.74 -3.07 13.96
N ILE A 22 -13.43 -4.13 13.20
CA ILE A 22 -14.25 -4.60 12.08
C ILE A 22 -15.28 -5.61 12.61
N ARG A 23 -16.57 -5.39 12.35
CA ARG A 23 -17.64 -6.36 12.66
C ARG A 23 -18.18 -7.12 11.45
N MET A 24 -17.97 -6.57 10.25
CA MET A 24 -18.53 -7.07 8.99
C MET A 24 -17.63 -8.10 8.28
N TRP A 25 -16.80 -8.82 9.02
CA TRP A 25 -15.99 -9.93 8.49
C TRP A 25 -16.53 -11.24 9.08
N PRO A 26 -17.36 -12.00 8.34
CA PRO A 26 -17.95 -13.24 8.83
C PRO A 26 -16.89 -14.24 9.26
N ILE A 27 -17.16 -15.00 10.34
CA ILE A 27 -16.15 -15.89 10.88
C ILE A 27 -15.77 -17.03 9.92
N GLU A 28 -16.77 -17.50 9.17
CA GLU A 28 -16.68 -18.58 8.19
C GLU A 28 -15.93 -18.18 6.90
N ASN A 29 -15.79 -16.87 6.67
CA ASN A 29 -15.21 -16.37 5.44
C ASN A 29 -13.71 -16.04 5.62
N LYS A 30 -12.91 -16.58 4.71
CA LYS A 30 -11.48 -16.24 4.60
C LYS A 30 -11.26 -14.75 4.30
N VAL A 31 -12.12 -14.14 3.49
CA VAL A 31 -12.07 -12.73 3.08
C VAL A 31 -13.39 -12.00 3.35
N PRO A 32 -13.39 -10.67 3.53
CA PRO A 32 -14.63 -9.91 3.70
C PRO A 32 -15.51 -9.98 2.44
N LEU A 33 -16.83 -9.87 2.62
CA LEU A 33 -17.79 -9.84 1.51
C LEU A 33 -17.77 -8.51 0.72
N SER A 34 -17.18 -7.47 1.30
CA SER A 34 -17.07 -6.14 0.68
C SER A 34 -15.70 -5.54 0.99
N THR A 35 -15.16 -4.78 0.05
CA THR A 35 -13.92 -4.01 0.19
C THR A 35 -14.14 -2.68 0.91
N SER A 36 -15.36 -2.12 0.90
CA SER A 36 -15.66 -0.80 1.46
C SER A 36 -15.33 -0.71 2.95
N GLY A 37 -15.79 -1.68 3.75
CA GLY A 37 -15.57 -1.66 5.19
C GLY A 37 -14.09 -1.74 5.58
N LEU A 38 -13.27 -2.44 4.78
CA LEU A 38 -11.83 -2.50 5.02
C LEU A 38 -11.13 -1.21 4.60
N ILE A 39 -11.54 -0.61 3.47
CA ILE A 39 -11.06 0.71 3.04
C ILE A 39 -11.32 1.78 4.09
N ASP A 40 -12.54 1.84 4.63
CA ASP A 40 -12.90 2.83 5.65
C ASP A 40 -12.02 2.69 6.89
N ILE A 41 -11.74 1.46 7.30
CA ILE A 41 -10.90 1.19 8.47
C ILE A 41 -9.44 1.53 8.22
N ILE A 42 -8.93 1.25 7.02
CA ILE A 42 -7.59 1.72 6.62
C ILE A 42 -7.54 3.26 6.64
N LYS A 43 -8.54 3.95 6.08
CA LYS A 43 -8.64 5.42 6.11
C LYS A 43 -8.69 5.96 7.53
N MET A 44 -9.52 5.38 8.39
CA MET A 44 -9.63 5.74 9.81
C MET A 44 -8.29 5.54 10.54
N ALA A 45 -7.64 4.40 10.35
CA ALA A 45 -6.35 4.09 10.99
C ALA A 45 -5.24 5.03 10.53
N ARG A 46 -5.11 5.29 9.21
CA ARG A 46 -4.15 6.25 8.64
C ARG A 46 -4.43 7.68 9.11
N SER A 47 -5.71 8.10 9.14
CA SER A 47 -6.13 9.42 9.63
C SER A 47 -5.83 9.61 11.11
N TRP A 48 -6.09 8.60 11.94
CA TRP A 48 -5.73 8.63 13.36
C TRP A 48 -4.21 8.74 13.54
N ARG A 49 -3.44 7.92 12.82
CA ARG A 49 -1.96 7.94 12.88
C ARG A 49 -1.38 9.31 12.56
N LYS A 50 -1.94 10.03 11.58
CA LYS A 50 -1.52 11.39 11.20
C LYS A 50 -1.84 12.45 12.26
N ARG A 51 -2.93 12.26 13.03
CA ARG A 51 -3.46 13.23 14.01
C ARG A 51 -3.07 12.93 15.46
N ALA A 52 -2.51 11.75 15.74
CA ALA A 52 -2.17 11.34 17.09
C ALA A 52 -1.21 12.36 17.76
N PRO A 53 -1.48 12.75 19.02
CA PRO A 53 -0.74 13.82 19.72
C PRO A 53 0.72 13.46 19.96
N GLU A 54 0.97 12.19 20.28
CA GLU A 54 2.27 11.55 20.21
C GLU A 54 2.48 11.15 18.75
N ARG A 55 3.22 11.92 17.94
CA ARG A 55 3.58 11.54 16.55
C ARG A 55 4.74 10.55 16.58
N PRO A 56 4.48 9.26 16.49
CA PRO A 56 5.54 8.30 16.61
C PRO A 56 5.75 7.80 15.20
N GLU A 57 6.62 8.46 14.46
CA GLU A 57 7.06 8.00 13.14
C GLU A 57 7.51 6.52 13.18
N THR A 58 7.73 5.98 14.39
CA THR A 58 8.21 4.65 14.71
C THR A 58 7.25 3.76 15.56
N LYS A 59 6.06 4.20 16.02
CA LYS A 59 5.19 3.31 16.83
C LYS A 59 4.35 2.40 15.92
N PRO A 60 4.41 1.07 16.11
CA PRO A 60 3.73 0.12 15.23
C PRO A 60 2.21 0.20 15.38
N THR A 61 1.49 0.02 14.26
CA THR A 61 0.05 -0.28 14.32
C THR A 61 -0.13 -1.74 14.72
N ILE A 62 -0.80 -1.99 15.84
CA ILE A 62 -1.09 -3.35 16.29
C ILE A 62 -2.33 -3.83 15.56
N VAL A 63 -2.19 -4.95 14.84
CA VAL A 63 -3.29 -5.59 14.10
C VAL A 63 -3.56 -6.94 14.75
N MET A 64 -4.78 -7.10 15.26
CA MET A 64 -5.21 -8.33 15.92
C MET A 64 -6.44 -8.88 15.22
N SER A 65 -6.47 -10.20 15.07
CA SER A 65 -7.64 -10.93 14.62
C SER A 65 -8.00 -11.94 15.70
N HIS A 66 -9.23 -11.85 16.20
CA HIS A 66 -9.80 -12.88 17.06
C HIS A 66 -10.67 -13.79 16.19
N SER A 67 -10.33 -15.07 16.13
CA SER A 67 -11.21 -16.10 15.60
C SER A 67 -11.64 -16.96 16.78
N PHE A 68 -12.90 -16.85 17.15
CA PHE A 68 -13.53 -17.66 18.17
C PHE A 68 -14.20 -18.84 17.47
N GLU A 69 -13.43 -19.86 17.07
CA GLU A 69 -13.87 -21.26 16.96
C GLU A 69 -12.76 -22.19 16.43
N ASN A 70 -12.77 -23.41 16.95
CA ASN A 70 -11.73 -24.45 16.86
C ASN A 70 -11.57 -25.11 15.48
N HIS A 71 -11.84 -24.43 14.36
CA HIS A 71 -11.80 -25.03 13.03
C HIS A 71 -10.69 -24.44 12.16
N ILE A 72 -9.48 -25.03 12.22
CA ILE A 72 -8.35 -25.07 11.26
C ILE A 72 -7.86 -23.76 10.56
N SER A 73 -8.53 -22.62 10.68
CA SER A 73 -7.95 -21.29 10.47
C SER A 73 -7.35 -20.79 11.79
N SER A 74 -6.52 -21.63 12.40
CA SER A 74 -5.74 -21.27 13.57
C SER A 74 -4.89 -20.04 13.24
N ASN A 75 -5.08 -18.97 14.01
CA ASN A 75 -4.17 -17.83 14.24
C ASN A 75 -4.56 -16.45 13.68
N GLY A 76 -5.73 -16.25 13.04
CA GLY A 76 -6.13 -14.89 12.59
C GLY A 76 -5.15 -14.23 11.58
N VAL A 77 -4.19 -15.01 11.10
CA VAL A 77 -3.05 -14.61 10.28
C VAL A 77 -3.54 -14.06 8.94
N ASN A 78 -4.52 -14.72 8.33
CA ASN A 78 -5.04 -14.34 7.02
C ASN A 78 -5.69 -12.95 7.04
N ARG A 79 -6.47 -12.64 8.09
CA ARG A 79 -7.16 -11.34 8.20
C ARG A 79 -6.20 -10.20 8.40
N CYS A 80 -5.23 -10.39 9.29
CA CYS A 80 -4.14 -9.45 9.49
C CYS A 80 -3.29 -9.29 8.22
N GLY A 81 -3.07 -10.39 7.48
CA GLY A 81 -2.32 -10.40 6.23
C GLY A 81 -2.88 -9.46 5.18
N ILE A 82 -4.20 -9.48 4.95
CA ILE A 82 -4.84 -8.56 3.99
C ILE A 82 -4.60 -7.10 4.40
N TYR A 83 -4.83 -6.76 5.67
CA TYR A 83 -4.66 -5.40 6.15
C TYR A 83 -3.21 -4.92 6.03
N ILE A 84 -2.24 -5.77 6.40
CA ILE A 84 -0.81 -5.43 6.35
C ILE A 84 -0.38 -5.29 4.88
N ALA A 85 -0.72 -6.24 4.01
CA ALA A 85 -0.40 -6.18 2.59
C ALA A 85 -1.00 -4.94 1.92
N ALA A 86 -2.25 -4.62 2.22
CA ALA A 86 -2.91 -3.42 1.70
C ALA A 86 -2.18 -2.15 2.13
N ASN A 87 -1.72 -2.04 3.37
CA ASN A 87 -0.95 -0.86 3.79
C ASN A 87 0.38 -0.75 3.02
N VAL A 88 1.10 -1.86 2.80
CA VAL A 88 2.32 -1.87 1.98
C VAL A 88 2.03 -1.40 0.55
N CYS A 89 0.98 -1.93 -0.09
CA CYS A 89 0.58 -1.52 -1.44
C CYS A 89 0.15 -0.04 -1.50
N ILE A 90 -0.55 0.45 -0.48
CA ILE A 90 -0.95 1.87 -0.41
C ILE A 90 0.29 2.76 -0.22
N ASP A 91 1.26 2.33 0.59
CA ASP A 91 2.50 3.08 0.77
C ASP A 91 3.32 3.13 -0.53
N GLN A 92 3.38 2.04 -1.30
CA GLN A 92 3.95 2.03 -2.66
C GLN A 92 3.21 3.00 -3.60
N MET A 93 1.87 2.99 -3.58
CA MET A 93 1.05 3.90 -4.39
C MET A 93 1.28 5.38 -4.01
N ASP A 94 1.43 5.67 -2.72
CA ASP A 94 1.67 7.02 -2.21
C ASP A 94 3.07 7.53 -2.58
N MET A 95 4.09 6.65 -2.57
CA MET A 95 5.49 7.03 -2.79
C MET A 95 5.92 6.97 -4.26
N ASP A 96 5.61 5.88 -4.94
CA ASP A 96 6.15 5.54 -6.26
C ASP A 96 5.10 5.67 -7.37
N HIS A 97 3.83 5.87 -7.00
CA HIS A 97 2.67 5.88 -7.93
C HIS A 97 2.51 4.57 -8.72
N GLU A 98 3.14 3.49 -8.24
CA GLU A 98 3.06 2.14 -8.77
C GLU A 98 2.70 1.18 -7.63
N VAL A 99 2.06 0.05 -7.96
CA VAL A 99 1.77 -1.00 -6.98
C VAL A 99 2.17 -2.35 -7.51
N ASP A 100 3.06 -3.03 -6.79
CA ASP A 100 3.41 -4.43 -7.02
C ASP A 100 2.88 -5.29 -5.87
N VAL A 101 1.69 -5.86 -6.09
CA VAL A 101 1.01 -6.74 -5.14
C VAL A 101 1.84 -8.00 -4.87
N PHE A 102 2.56 -8.53 -5.86
CA PHE A 102 3.39 -9.71 -5.68
C PHE A 102 4.57 -9.41 -4.77
N HIS A 103 5.25 -8.29 -5.01
CA HIS A 103 6.34 -7.83 -4.16
C HIS A 103 5.86 -7.55 -2.73
N ALA A 104 4.73 -6.84 -2.57
CA ALA A 104 4.18 -6.53 -1.26
C ALA A 104 3.88 -7.82 -0.46
N VAL A 105 3.26 -8.81 -1.08
CA VAL A 105 2.97 -10.10 -0.45
C VAL A 105 4.24 -10.88 -0.14
N LYS A 106 5.23 -10.87 -1.06
CA LYS A 106 6.54 -11.48 -0.82
C LYS A 106 7.23 -10.87 0.40
N LEU A 107 7.22 -9.54 0.52
CA LEU A 107 7.82 -8.80 1.63
C LEU A 107 7.22 -9.18 2.99
N ILE A 108 5.89 -9.25 3.09
CA ILE A 108 5.25 -9.64 4.36
C ILE A 108 5.47 -11.13 4.69
N ARG A 109 5.54 -12.00 3.68
CA ARG A 109 5.78 -13.44 3.87
C ARG A 109 7.21 -13.75 4.29
N MET A 110 8.18 -12.89 3.99
CA MET A 110 9.52 -12.99 4.56
C MET A 110 9.52 -12.88 6.09
N ASN A 111 8.60 -12.07 6.65
CA ASN A 111 8.47 -11.89 8.09
C ASN A 111 7.55 -12.95 8.74
N ARG A 112 6.44 -13.29 8.09
CA ARG A 112 5.53 -14.36 8.51
C ARG A 112 4.98 -15.12 7.29
N PRO A 113 5.56 -16.30 6.95
CA PRO A 113 5.24 -17.02 5.71
C PRO A 113 3.77 -17.44 5.55
N GLN A 114 3.05 -17.54 6.67
CA GLN A 114 1.64 -17.93 6.75
C GLN A 114 0.68 -16.78 6.36
N LEU A 115 1.17 -15.53 6.24
CA LEU A 115 0.34 -14.39 5.85
C LEU A 115 -0.06 -14.49 4.37
N VAL A 116 -1.36 -14.28 4.11
CA VAL A 116 -1.98 -14.22 2.78
C VAL A 116 -1.87 -15.55 2.02
N ASP A 117 -3.01 -16.23 1.87
CA ASP A 117 -3.15 -17.38 0.99
C ASP A 117 -3.83 -16.95 -0.33
N ARG A 118 -4.26 -17.89 -1.16
CA ARG A 118 -4.81 -17.63 -2.50
C ARG A 118 -6.03 -16.71 -2.50
N ASP A 119 -6.99 -16.92 -1.59
CA ASP A 119 -8.26 -16.19 -1.59
C ASP A 119 -8.05 -14.72 -1.17
N GLU A 120 -7.20 -14.52 -0.15
CA GLU A 120 -6.77 -13.22 0.34
C GLU A 120 -5.96 -12.46 -0.70
N TYR A 121 -5.12 -13.17 -1.47
CA TYR A 121 -4.33 -12.58 -2.55
C TYR A 121 -5.23 -12.01 -3.65
N LYS A 122 -6.27 -12.76 -4.07
CA LYS A 122 -7.25 -12.26 -5.04
C LYS A 122 -8.02 -11.06 -4.51
N TYR A 123 -8.50 -11.15 -3.27
CA TYR A 123 -9.22 -10.05 -2.62
C TYR A 123 -8.37 -8.78 -2.51
N LEU A 124 -7.06 -8.92 -2.29
CA LEU A 124 -6.14 -7.78 -2.23
C LEU A 124 -6.10 -6.98 -3.54
N TYR A 125 -6.18 -7.64 -4.72
CA TYR A 125 -6.31 -6.92 -5.99
C TYR A 125 -7.61 -6.12 -6.06
N ASP A 126 -8.74 -6.75 -5.72
CA ASP A 126 -10.05 -6.10 -5.73
C ASP A 126 -10.06 -4.90 -4.76
N LEU A 127 -9.43 -5.05 -3.60
CA LEU A 127 -9.28 -4.00 -2.60
C LEU A 127 -8.43 -2.84 -3.11
N MET A 128 -7.28 -3.11 -3.73
CA MET A 128 -6.38 -2.08 -4.26
C MET A 128 -7.00 -1.34 -5.44
N LEU A 129 -7.73 -2.04 -6.32
CA LEU A 129 -8.48 -1.42 -7.39
C LEU A 129 -9.55 -0.46 -6.83
N HIS A 130 -10.31 -0.90 -5.83
CA HIS A 130 -11.31 -0.06 -5.19
C HIS A 130 -10.67 1.12 -4.44
N TRP A 131 -9.50 0.93 -3.81
CA TRP A 131 -8.73 2.01 -3.21
C TRP A 131 -8.36 3.06 -4.26
N TYR A 132 -7.76 2.65 -5.38
CA TYR A 132 -7.38 3.54 -6.47
C TYR A 132 -8.60 4.30 -7.04
N MET A 133 -9.72 3.61 -7.26
CA MET A 133 -10.94 4.24 -7.79
C MET A 133 -11.53 5.31 -6.86
N THR A 134 -11.38 5.16 -5.54
CA THR A 134 -11.93 6.10 -4.54
C THR A 134 -11.01 7.27 -4.19
N ASN A 135 -9.79 7.29 -4.70
CA ASN A 135 -8.81 8.35 -4.46
C ASN A 135 -8.40 8.98 -5.81
N PRO A 136 -9.13 10.01 -6.29
CA PRO A 136 -8.91 10.58 -7.62
C PRO A 136 -7.54 11.26 -7.78
N ASP A 137 -6.87 11.60 -6.68
CA ASP A 137 -5.55 12.23 -6.67
C ASP A 137 -4.48 11.39 -7.39
N TYR A 138 -4.64 10.05 -7.41
CA TYR A 138 -3.71 9.16 -8.12
C TYR A 138 -3.87 9.22 -9.65
N ARG A 139 -5.03 9.63 -10.18
CA ARG A 139 -5.29 9.68 -11.64
C ARG A 139 -4.50 10.77 -12.36
N ILE A 140 -3.96 11.73 -11.61
CA ILE A 140 -3.16 12.83 -12.17
C ILE A 140 -1.84 12.29 -12.76
N PHE A 141 -1.34 11.17 -12.23
CA PHE A 141 -0.09 10.58 -12.69
C PHE A 141 -0.26 9.87 -14.03
N ASP A 142 -1.34 9.12 -14.22
CA ASP A 142 -1.66 8.47 -15.50
C ASP A 142 -1.74 9.47 -16.65
N GLN A 143 -2.43 10.61 -16.44
CA GLN A 143 -2.54 11.66 -17.45
C GLN A 143 -1.18 12.27 -17.81
N LYS A 144 -0.28 12.42 -16.84
CA LYS A 144 1.08 12.92 -17.07
C LYS A 144 1.94 11.90 -17.82
N GLU A 145 1.80 10.62 -17.50
CA GLU A 145 2.53 9.54 -18.17
C GLU A 145 2.08 9.39 -19.63
N GLU A 146 0.78 9.32 -19.89
CA GLU A 146 0.22 9.33 -21.26
C GLU A 146 0.68 10.56 -22.05
N SER A 147 0.70 11.74 -21.41
CA SER A 147 1.20 12.96 -22.04
C SER A 147 2.69 12.87 -22.40
N ARG A 148 3.52 12.28 -21.53
CA ARG A 148 4.96 12.06 -21.80
C ARG A 148 5.16 11.06 -22.94
N GLU A 149 4.39 9.98 -22.98
CA GLU A 149 4.45 8.98 -24.04
C GLU A 149 4.06 9.58 -25.40
N LEU A 150 2.96 10.36 -25.45
CA LEU A 150 2.54 11.06 -26.65
C LEU A 150 3.60 12.05 -27.16
N ILE A 151 4.25 12.79 -26.25
CA ILE A 151 5.35 13.70 -26.60
C ILE A 151 6.56 12.92 -27.13
N SER A 152 6.90 11.78 -26.51
CA SER A 152 8.00 10.92 -26.94
C SER A 152 7.77 10.32 -28.34
N GLN A 153 6.55 9.84 -28.60
CA GLN A 153 6.15 9.33 -29.92
C GLN A 153 6.19 10.44 -30.98
N ASN A 154 5.66 11.62 -30.66
CA ASN A 154 5.64 12.75 -31.59
C ASN A 154 7.06 13.25 -31.91
N ASN A 155 7.97 13.27 -30.93
CA ASN A 155 9.38 13.58 -31.15
C ASN A 155 10.09 12.51 -32.00
N SER A 156 9.81 11.22 -31.76
CA SER A 156 10.34 10.14 -32.59
C SER A 156 9.85 10.23 -34.04
N PHE A 157 8.57 10.53 -34.24
CA PHE A 157 8.00 10.74 -35.57
C PHE A 157 8.63 11.94 -36.28
N ARG A 158 8.79 13.07 -35.58
CA ARG A 158 9.48 14.26 -36.13
C ARG A 158 10.94 14.00 -36.49
N ASN A 159 11.65 13.20 -35.69
CA ASN A 159 13.03 12.82 -35.97
C ASN A 159 13.13 11.92 -37.21
N LEU A 160 12.18 11.00 -37.40
CA LEU A 160 12.11 10.17 -38.61
C LEU A 160 11.90 11.01 -39.88
N ILE A 161 10.98 11.99 -39.83
CA ILE A 161 10.74 12.91 -40.95
C ILE A 161 11.99 13.76 -41.25
N ARG A 162 12.71 14.22 -40.23
CA ARG A 162 13.99 14.94 -40.41
C ARG A 162 15.08 14.06 -41.03
N SER A 163 15.18 12.79 -40.63
CA SER A 163 16.17 11.86 -41.18
C SER A 163 15.92 11.46 -42.63
N ASN A 164 14.66 11.56 -43.07
CA ASN A 164 14.24 11.24 -44.44
C ASN A 164 14.18 12.45 -45.37
N ASN A 165 14.62 13.64 -44.94
CA ASN A 165 14.83 14.76 -45.84
C ASN A 165 16.19 14.56 -46.54
N PRO A 166 16.23 14.32 -47.87
CA PRO A 166 17.48 14.31 -48.59
C PRO A 166 18.03 15.74 -48.58
N ILE A 167 19.19 15.92 -47.95
CA ILE A 167 19.96 17.16 -48.00
C ILE A 167 20.32 17.43 -49.47
N SER A 168 20.06 18.67 -49.86
CA SER A 168 20.44 19.35 -51.09
C SER A 168 21.69 18.78 -51.77
N LEU A 169 21.52 18.35 -53.02
CA LEU A 169 22.61 18.27 -53.99
C LEU A 169 23.15 19.69 -54.22
N ASP A 170 24.12 20.10 -53.40
CA ASP A 170 25.09 21.11 -53.79
C ASP A 170 25.98 20.49 -54.88
N ALA A 171 25.62 20.72 -56.14
CA ALA A 171 26.47 20.43 -57.30
C ALA A 171 26.91 21.74 -57.96
N ASN A 172 27.55 22.61 -57.17
CA ASN A 172 28.43 23.66 -57.69
C ASN A 172 29.87 23.10 -57.74
N HIS A 173 30.20 22.32 -58.77
CA HIS A 173 31.55 22.14 -59.30
C HIS A 173 31.53 21.15 -60.47
N ILE A 174 31.49 21.64 -61.72
CA ILE A 174 32.30 21.11 -62.83
C ILE A 174 32.61 22.30 -63.75
N THR A 175 33.84 22.81 -63.64
CA THR A 175 34.55 23.50 -64.72
C THR A 175 35.23 22.49 -65.61
#